data_AF-A0A7S2PED1-F1
#
_entry.id   AF-A0A7S2PED1-F1
#
_cell.length_a   1.000
_cell.length_b   1.000
_cell.length_c   1.000
_cell.angle_alpha   90.00
_cell.angle_beta   90.00
_cell.angle_gamma   90.00
#
_symmetry.space_group_name_H-M   'P 1'
#
loop_
_entity.id
_entity.type
_entity.pdbx_description
1 polymer ?
#
loop_
_entity_poly.entity_id
_entity_poly.type
_entity_poly.pdbx_seq_one_letter_code
_entity_poly.pdbx_strand_id
1 'polypeptide(L)'
;HCVNWYGAHMEMMVSNGLNRESAASISARIAELGFNCVRLPFSTGMVVDTGPDGGYVRPPDPQTSLAANPDLQNLTALGVFNATARALTEAGLLVILNNHISRPQWCCSATDGEGLWYTTDYPEESWIRSLRIMAATFRDDPRVVGMDVRNEVRTTSLGVPRWGGGDLALDWPAAAVAAGRNVSAEDPDMLIIVAGLDYCAFMCHVGKRPIHMTEPDLAGRVVYTTHEYPWFHAHLQSRLFVGLAIQVFAGLMAALIVVLASLRLWAWLQLRLHWALPPAPGRECCPVPHSRRCAAALPCLCTRLLLSSANIRGLLIAAVWTLLAMCFLVVSLHQRNGCSFMETYLGIGFSALAMIGGGISLLQWLRFGA
;
A
#
# COMPACT_ATOMS: atom_id res chain seq x y z
N HIS A 1 -7.83 -11.53 -21.61
CA HIS A 1 -7.12 -12.42 -20.67
C HIS A 1 -5.64 -12.41 -21.02
N CYS A 2 -4.78 -11.89 -20.15
CA CYS A 2 -3.35 -11.81 -20.40
C CYS A 2 -2.55 -12.79 -19.55
N VAL A 3 -1.36 -13.15 -20.01
CA VAL A 3 -0.30 -13.80 -19.22
C VAL A 3 0.96 -12.95 -19.20
N ASN A 4 1.83 -13.15 -18.21
CA ASN A 4 3.19 -12.61 -18.24
C ASN A 4 4.15 -13.69 -18.77
N TRP A 5 4.97 -13.38 -19.76
CA TRP A 5 6.05 -14.26 -20.22
C TRP A 5 7.40 -13.64 -19.89
N TYR A 6 7.91 -13.97 -18.71
CA TYR A 6 9.14 -13.38 -18.17
C TYR A 6 10.42 -14.08 -18.68
N GLY A 7 11.57 -13.46 -18.41
CA GLY A 7 12.90 -14.01 -18.69
C GLY A 7 13.80 -13.00 -19.40
N ALA A 8 13.27 -12.27 -20.39
CA ALA A 8 14.11 -11.34 -21.16
C ALA A 8 14.62 -10.13 -20.35
N HIS A 9 13.98 -9.82 -19.22
CA HIS A 9 14.48 -8.83 -18.27
C HIS A 9 15.61 -9.35 -17.36
N MET A 10 15.86 -10.66 -17.34
CA MET A 10 16.81 -11.30 -16.43
C MET A 10 18.22 -11.37 -17.03
N GLU A 11 19.14 -12.02 -16.32
CA GLU A 11 20.57 -12.12 -16.65
C GLU A 11 20.82 -12.72 -18.03
N MET A 12 19.98 -13.67 -18.46
CA MET A 12 20.09 -14.30 -19.78
C MET A 12 19.58 -13.43 -20.92
N MET A 13 18.81 -12.37 -20.62
CA MET A 13 18.21 -11.45 -21.59
C MET A 13 17.38 -12.14 -22.68
N VAL A 14 16.81 -13.30 -22.37
CA VAL A 14 15.99 -14.13 -23.26
C VAL A 14 14.74 -14.59 -22.50
N SER A 15 13.58 -14.59 -23.15
CA SER A 15 12.35 -15.11 -22.54
C SER A 15 12.52 -16.59 -22.17
N ASN A 16 12.13 -16.95 -20.94
CA ASN A 16 12.35 -18.29 -20.44
C ASN A 16 11.56 -19.33 -21.24
N GLY A 17 12.13 -20.51 -21.40
CA GLY A 17 11.53 -21.61 -22.16
C GLY A 17 11.98 -21.72 -23.62
N LEU A 18 12.65 -20.70 -24.17
CA LEU A 18 13.21 -20.74 -25.53
C LEU A 18 14.38 -21.72 -25.71
N ASN A 19 14.87 -22.31 -24.60
CA ASN A 19 15.78 -23.44 -24.61
C ASN A 19 15.07 -24.79 -24.78
N ARG A 20 13.74 -24.84 -24.65
CA ARG A 20 12.94 -26.07 -24.70
C ARG A 20 11.99 -26.10 -25.88
N GLU A 21 11.39 -24.97 -26.23
CA GLU A 21 10.39 -24.86 -27.28
C GLU A 21 10.65 -23.64 -28.16
N SER A 22 10.12 -23.66 -29.38
CA SER A 22 10.21 -22.49 -30.27
C SER A 22 9.32 -21.36 -29.75
N ALA A 23 9.70 -20.11 -30.05
CA ALA A 23 8.87 -18.95 -29.70
C ALA A 23 7.44 -19.08 -30.29
N ALA A 24 7.32 -19.61 -31.51
CA ALA A 24 6.05 -19.87 -32.17
C ALA A 24 5.21 -20.95 -31.46
N SER A 25 5.83 -22.05 -31.02
CA SER A 25 5.17 -23.14 -30.28
C SER A 25 4.57 -22.63 -28.97
N ILE A 26 5.35 -21.88 -28.19
CA ILE A 26 4.88 -21.28 -26.93
C ILE A 26 3.76 -20.27 -27.20
N SER A 27 3.90 -19.42 -28.22
CA SER A 27 2.90 -18.41 -28.58
C SER A 27 1.57 -19.03 -29.01
N ALA A 28 1.61 -20.05 -29.88
CA ALA A 28 0.43 -20.81 -30.27
C ALA A 28 -0.23 -21.45 -29.04
N ARG A 29 0.56 -22.02 -28.13
CA ARG A 29 0.03 -22.64 -26.91
C ARG A 29 -0.68 -21.64 -26.00
N ILE A 30 -0.15 -20.42 -25.86
CA ILE A 30 -0.80 -19.34 -25.10
C ILE A 30 -2.17 -19.00 -25.70
N ALA A 31 -2.25 -18.89 -27.04
CA ALA A 31 -3.51 -18.64 -27.74
C ALA A 31 -4.52 -19.80 -27.59
N GLU A 32 -4.06 -21.06 -27.72
CA GLU A 32 -4.90 -22.25 -27.52
C GLU A 32 -5.52 -22.35 -26.12
N LEU A 33 -4.81 -21.86 -25.10
CA LEU A 33 -5.30 -21.79 -23.72
C LEU A 33 -6.36 -20.69 -23.51
N GLY A 34 -6.67 -19.89 -24.55
CA GLY A 34 -7.70 -18.86 -24.52
C GLY A 34 -7.22 -17.48 -24.08
N PHE A 35 -5.91 -17.27 -23.94
CA PHE A 35 -5.35 -15.93 -23.72
C PHE A 35 -5.33 -15.13 -25.03
N ASN A 36 -5.44 -13.81 -24.91
CA ASN A 36 -5.41 -12.90 -26.06
C ASN A 36 -4.35 -11.79 -25.93
N CYS A 37 -3.55 -11.81 -24.86
CA CYS A 37 -2.47 -10.85 -24.64
C CYS A 37 -1.32 -11.43 -23.82
N VAL A 38 -0.14 -10.89 -24.02
CA VAL A 38 1.07 -11.19 -23.24
C VAL A 38 1.73 -9.90 -22.77
N ARG A 39 1.96 -9.78 -21.47
CA ARG A 39 2.87 -8.78 -20.91
C ARG A 39 4.29 -9.35 -20.98
N LEU A 40 5.15 -8.69 -21.75
CA LEU A 40 6.47 -9.17 -22.14
C LEU A 40 7.56 -8.29 -21.49
N PRO A 41 8.16 -8.75 -20.37
CA PRO A 41 9.10 -7.96 -19.60
C PRO A 41 10.49 -7.89 -20.25
N PHE A 42 11.09 -6.70 -20.25
CA PHE A 42 12.47 -6.43 -20.64
C PHE A 42 13.20 -5.62 -19.57
N SER A 43 14.53 -5.55 -19.64
CA SER A 43 15.34 -4.67 -18.77
C SER A 43 15.92 -3.49 -19.54
N THR A 44 16.16 -2.38 -18.85
CA THR A 44 16.82 -1.20 -19.46
C THR A 44 18.17 -1.59 -20.06
N GLY A 45 18.99 -2.33 -19.32
CA GLY A 45 20.31 -2.77 -19.76
C GLY A 45 20.29 -3.64 -21.02
N MET A 46 19.31 -4.53 -21.17
CA MET A 46 19.14 -5.30 -22.42
C MET A 46 19.03 -4.40 -23.67
N VAL A 47 18.48 -3.19 -23.51
CA VAL A 47 18.19 -2.28 -24.61
C VAL A 47 19.29 -1.24 -24.81
N VAL A 48 19.91 -0.74 -23.74
CA VAL A 48 20.84 0.41 -23.82
C VAL A 48 22.31 0.06 -23.61
N ASP A 49 22.61 -1.13 -23.06
CA ASP A 49 23.99 -1.54 -22.85
C ASP A 49 24.66 -1.89 -24.18
N THR A 50 25.96 -1.62 -24.22
CA THR A 50 26.79 -1.82 -25.40
C THR A 50 27.58 -3.11 -25.25
N GLY A 51 27.50 -3.97 -26.26
CA GLY A 51 28.30 -5.19 -26.35
C GLY A 51 29.79 -4.91 -26.63
N PRO A 52 30.66 -5.95 -26.57
CA PRO A 52 32.10 -5.80 -26.81
C PRO A 52 32.47 -5.26 -28.20
N ASP A 53 31.57 -5.37 -29.17
CA ASP A 53 31.74 -4.88 -30.55
C ASP A 53 31.22 -3.45 -30.75
N GLY A 54 30.77 -2.76 -29.70
CA GLY A 54 30.21 -1.42 -29.79
C GLY A 54 28.73 -1.38 -30.22
N GLY A 55 28.12 -2.54 -30.49
CA GLY A 55 26.70 -2.68 -30.84
C GLY A 55 25.82 -2.99 -29.63
N TYR A 56 24.57 -3.41 -29.86
CA TYR A 56 23.71 -3.91 -28.79
C TYR A 56 24.26 -5.22 -28.19
N VAL A 57 24.05 -5.41 -26.88
CA VAL A 57 24.40 -6.66 -26.20
C VAL A 57 23.75 -7.89 -26.83
N ARG A 58 24.45 -9.03 -26.79
CA ARG A 58 23.93 -10.36 -27.15
C ARG A 58 23.58 -11.13 -25.87
N PRO A 59 22.69 -12.13 -25.92
CA PRO A 59 22.47 -13.04 -24.80
C PRO A 59 23.81 -13.64 -24.32
N PRO A 60 24.07 -13.74 -22.99
CA PRO A 60 25.36 -14.24 -22.50
C PRO A 60 25.70 -15.70 -22.85
N ASP A 61 24.69 -16.58 -22.94
CA ASP A 61 24.84 -17.99 -23.33
C ASP A 61 23.67 -18.38 -24.26
N PRO A 62 23.72 -17.97 -25.54
CA PRO A 62 22.63 -18.20 -26.49
C PRO A 62 22.51 -19.68 -26.85
N GLN A 63 23.59 -20.45 -26.85
CA GLN A 63 23.55 -21.88 -27.18
C GLN A 63 22.69 -22.65 -26.18
N THR A 64 22.79 -22.32 -24.89
CA THR A 64 21.95 -22.93 -23.86
C THR A 64 20.56 -22.29 -23.79
N SER A 65 20.47 -20.96 -23.77
CA SER A 65 19.18 -20.25 -23.57
C SER A 65 18.25 -20.29 -24.78
N LEU A 66 18.79 -20.51 -25.98
CA LEU A 66 18.06 -20.60 -27.26
C LEU A 66 18.29 -21.95 -27.96
N ALA A 67 18.52 -23.02 -27.19
CA ALA A 67 18.78 -24.36 -27.73
C ALA A 67 17.68 -24.86 -28.69
N ALA A 68 16.41 -24.46 -28.48
CA ALA A 68 15.28 -24.80 -29.35
C ALA A 68 15.01 -23.76 -30.46
N ASN A 69 15.78 -22.66 -30.51
CA ASN A 69 15.64 -21.56 -31.47
C ASN A 69 17.03 -21.21 -32.07
N PRO A 70 17.67 -22.15 -32.80
CA PRO A 70 19.05 -22.00 -33.27
C PRO A 70 19.26 -20.82 -34.22
N ASP A 71 18.22 -20.43 -34.96
CA ASP A 71 18.18 -19.25 -35.84
C ASP A 71 18.33 -17.92 -35.09
N LEU A 72 17.94 -17.90 -33.80
CA LEU A 72 18.01 -16.69 -32.97
C LEU A 72 19.37 -16.53 -32.26
N GLN A 73 20.24 -17.54 -32.26
CA GLN A 73 21.46 -17.56 -31.43
C GLN A 73 22.49 -16.49 -31.79
N ASN A 74 22.47 -15.98 -33.03
CA ASN A 74 23.39 -14.94 -33.50
C ASN A 74 22.83 -13.52 -33.38
N LEU A 75 21.61 -13.37 -32.85
CA LEU A 75 20.96 -12.08 -32.69
C LEU A 75 21.44 -11.35 -31.43
N THR A 76 21.25 -10.04 -31.41
CA THR A 76 21.33 -9.24 -30.18
C THR A 76 20.17 -9.60 -29.26
N ALA A 77 20.27 -9.28 -27.97
CA ALA A 77 19.20 -9.55 -27.02
C ALA A 77 17.89 -8.85 -27.42
N LEU A 78 17.97 -7.59 -27.88
CA LEU A 78 16.84 -6.87 -28.46
C LEU A 78 16.29 -7.57 -29.73
N GLY A 79 17.15 -8.16 -30.56
CA GLY A 79 16.76 -8.94 -31.72
C GLY A 79 15.97 -10.20 -31.35
N VAL A 80 16.42 -10.93 -30.33
CA VAL A 80 15.69 -12.10 -29.79
C VAL A 80 14.35 -11.68 -29.20
N PHE A 81 14.31 -10.56 -28.46
CA PHE A 81 13.09 -10.01 -27.92
C PHE A 81 12.09 -9.64 -29.03
N ASN A 82 12.55 -9.00 -30.11
CA ASN A 82 11.73 -8.69 -31.29
C ASN A 82 11.19 -9.95 -31.96
N ALA A 83 12.01 -10.97 -32.19
CA ALA A 83 11.55 -12.24 -32.73
C ALA A 83 10.49 -12.92 -31.83
N THR A 84 10.66 -12.83 -30.51
CA THR A 84 9.68 -13.37 -29.54
C THR A 84 8.36 -12.60 -29.60
N ALA A 85 8.40 -11.26 -29.65
CA ALA A 85 7.20 -10.44 -29.78
C ALA A 85 6.48 -10.69 -31.12
N ARG A 86 7.21 -10.84 -32.22
CA ARG A 86 6.63 -11.19 -33.53
C ARG A 86 5.93 -12.55 -33.50
N ALA A 87 6.54 -13.57 -32.88
CA ALA A 87 5.90 -14.88 -32.74
C ALA A 87 4.56 -14.78 -31.98
N LEU A 88 4.47 -13.90 -30.97
CA LEU A 88 3.23 -13.62 -30.25
C LEU A 88 2.20 -12.93 -31.15
N THR A 89 2.59 -11.89 -31.89
CA THR A 89 1.67 -11.13 -32.73
C THR A 89 1.20 -11.91 -33.97
N GLU A 90 2.05 -12.75 -34.55
CA GLU A 90 1.70 -13.71 -35.61
C GLU A 90 0.72 -14.79 -35.12
N ALA A 91 0.82 -15.19 -33.85
CA ALA A 91 -0.18 -16.05 -33.20
C ALA A 91 -1.49 -15.32 -32.85
N GLY A 92 -1.62 -14.03 -33.20
CA GLY A 92 -2.80 -13.22 -32.98
C GLY A 92 -2.93 -12.62 -31.58
N LEU A 93 -1.91 -12.73 -30.74
CA LEU A 93 -1.90 -12.18 -29.38
C LEU A 93 -1.52 -10.71 -29.39
N LEU A 94 -2.12 -9.92 -28.49
CA LEU A 94 -1.62 -8.58 -28.20
C LEU A 94 -0.37 -8.66 -27.31
N VAL A 95 0.55 -7.71 -27.45
CA VAL A 95 1.77 -7.61 -26.65
C VAL A 95 1.78 -6.30 -25.89
N ILE A 96 2.04 -6.38 -24.59
CA ILE A 96 2.31 -5.23 -23.72
C ILE A 96 3.80 -5.30 -23.36
N LEU A 97 4.57 -4.34 -23.85
CA LEU A 97 5.98 -4.20 -23.48
C LEU A 97 6.07 -3.76 -22.02
N ASN A 98 6.98 -4.33 -21.25
CA ASN A 98 7.12 -3.94 -19.86
C ASN A 98 8.58 -3.72 -19.46
N ASN A 99 8.93 -2.47 -19.12
CA ASN A 99 10.21 -2.21 -18.48
C ASN A 99 10.16 -2.73 -17.05
N HIS A 100 10.76 -3.89 -16.83
CA HIS A 100 10.61 -4.65 -15.59
C HIS A 100 11.62 -4.24 -14.52
N ILE A 101 12.84 -3.92 -14.96
CA ILE A 101 14.00 -3.69 -14.12
C ILE A 101 15.06 -2.93 -14.92
N SER A 102 15.97 -2.22 -14.27
CA SER A 102 17.02 -1.49 -14.98
C SER A 102 18.18 -2.42 -15.33
N ARG A 103 18.82 -3.00 -14.32
CA ARG A 103 19.85 -4.02 -14.52
C ARG A 103 19.22 -5.37 -14.88
N PRO A 104 19.74 -6.11 -15.88
CA PRO A 104 19.31 -7.47 -16.15
C PRO A 104 19.56 -8.40 -14.95
N GLN A 105 18.52 -8.73 -14.19
CA GLN A 105 18.57 -9.60 -13.00
C GLN A 105 17.17 -10.04 -12.55
N TRP A 106 17.09 -10.93 -11.56
CA TRP A 106 15.83 -11.27 -10.88
C TRP A 106 15.25 -10.08 -10.07
N CYS A 107 13.93 -9.93 -10.12
CA CYS A 107 13.12 -8.94 -9.40
C CYS A 107 12.13 -9.68 -8.47
N CYS A 108 11.49 -9.11 -7.45
CA CYS A 108 11.48 -7.72 -7.01
C CYS A 108 11.61 -7.72 -5.48
N SER A 109 12.83 -7.66 -4.98
CA SER A 109 13.08 -7.58 -3.54
C SER A 109 13.21 -6.13 -3.09
N ALA A 110 13.20 -5.89 -1.78
CA ALA A 110 13.53 -4.57 -1.23
C ALA A 110 15.03 -4.25 -1.29
N THR A 111 15.86 -5.21 -1.72
CA THR A 111 17.32 -5.18 -1.63
C THR A 111 18.02 -5.43 -2.98
N ASP A 112 17.27 -5.50 -4.08
CA ASP A 112 17.83 -5.71 -5.42
C ASP A 112 18.44 -4.44 -6.03
N GLY A 113 18.36 -3.31 -5.32
CA GLY A 113 18.82 -2.01 -5.79
C GLY A 113 17.90 -1.38 -6.83
N GLU A 114 16.70 -1.94 -7.01
CA GLU A 114 15.73 -1.57 -8.03
C GLU A 114 14.42 -1.15 -7.36
N GLY A 115 13.65 -0.29 -8.02
CA GLY A 115 12.35 0.15 -7.50
C GLY A 115 11.98 1.59 -7.79
N LEU A 116 12.96 2.44 -8.10
CA LEU A 116 12.70 3.68 -8.84
C LEU A 116 12.84 3.40 -10.35
N TRP A 117 12.51 4.36 -11.19
CA TRP A 117 12.74 4.30 -12.64
C TRP A 117 14.20 4.59 -13.03
N TYR A 118 15.07 4.77 -12.03
CA TYR A 118 16.50 4.94 -12.17
C TYR A 118 17.26 4.23 -11.05
N THR A 119 18.54 3.97 -11.30
CA THR A 119 19.53 3.50 -10.32
C THR A 119 20.82 4.32 -10.50
N THR A 120 21.86 4.06 -9.70
CA THR A 120 23.18 4.69 -9.88
C THR A 120 23.78 4.36 -11.25
N ASP A 121 23.61 3.12 -11.73
CA ASP A 121 24.19 2.67 -13.00
C ASP A 121 23.28 2.95 -14.20
N TYR A 122 21.97 3.07 -13.97
CA TYR A 122 20.97 3.38 -14.98
C TYR A 122 20.22 4.65 -14.57
N PRO A 123 20.77 5.85 -14.86
CA PRO A 123 20.06 7.11 -14.62
C PRO A 123 18.74 7.17 -15.41
N GLU A 124 17.85 8.11 -15.06
CA GLU A 124 16.54 8.28 -15.69
C GLU A 124 16.62 8.40 -17.22
N GLU A 125 17.68 9.03 -17.74
CA GLU A 125 17.97 9.13 -19.17
C GLU A 125 18.14 7.77 -19.85
N SER A 126 18.77 6.79 -19.19
CA SER A 126 18.92 5.42 -19.69
C SER A 126 17.57 4.72 -19.77
N TRP A 127 16.72 4.91 -18.76
CA TRP A 127 15.36 4.39 -18.75
C TRP A 127 14.53 5.00 -19.88
N ILE A 128 14.47 6.34 -20.01
CA ILE A 128 13.76 7.02 -21.11
C ILE A 128 14.29 6.57 -22.48
N ARG A 129 15.61 6.45 -22.64
CA ARG A 129 16.23 5.96 -23.89
C ARG A 129 15.77 4.54 -24.23
N SER A 130 15.70 3.65 -23.24
CA SER A 130 15.20 2.28 -23.45
C SER A 130 13.74 2.27 -23.92
N LEU A 131 12.88 3.09 -23.32
CA LEU A 131 11.47 3.19 -23.69
C LEU A 131 11.30 3.69 -25.13
N ARG A 132 12.08 4.70 -25.54
CA ARG A 132 12.06 5.22 -26.91
C ARG A 132 12.51 4.18 -27.93
N ILE A 133 13.61 3.49 -27.66
CA ILE A 133 14.12 2.43 -28.56
C ILE A 133 13.05 1.34 -28.72
N MET A 134 12.41 0.91 -27.63
CA MET A 134 11.38 -0.12 -27.68
C MET A 134 10.13 0.37 -28.44
N ALA A 135 9.64 1.58 -28.17
CA ALA A 135 8.51 2.16 -28.90
C ALA A 135 8.80 2.25 -30.41
N ALA A 136 9.97 2.79 -30.79
CA ALA A 136 10.37 2.89 -32.19
C ALA A 136 10.55 1.50 -32.87
N THR A 137 11.04 0.50 -32.13
CA THR A 137 11.24 -0.86 -32.65
C THR A 137 9.93 -1.55 -33.02
N PHE A 138 8.85 -1.26 -32.29
CA PHE A 138 7.56 -1.95 -32.43
C PHE A 138 6.44 -1.11 -33.04
N ARG A 139 6.71 0.14 -33.44
CA ARG A 139 5.70 1.10 -33.92
C ARG A 139 4.82 0.59 -35.08
N ASP A 140 5.37 -0.28 -35.93
CA ASP A 140 4.70 -0.77 -37.13
C ASP A 140 3.95 -2.09 -36.87
N ASP A 141 3.99 -2.63 -35.65
CA ASP A 141 3.22 -3.81 -35.25
C ASP A 141 1.98 -3.40 -34.44
N PRO A 142 0.78 -3.39 -35.06
CA PRO A 142 -0.44 -2.91 -34.40
C PRO A 142 -0.93 -3.80 -33.25
N ARG A 143 -0.33 -4.99 -33.06
CA ARG A 143 -0.63 -5.85 -31.91
C ARG A 143 0.28 -5.58 -30.72
N VAL A 144 1.33 -4.76 -30.86
CA VAL A 144 2.09 -4.24 -29.72
C VAL A 144 1.39 -2.98 -29.20
N VAL A 145 0.48 -3.19 -28.25
CA VAL A 145 -0.56 -2.19 -27.92
C VAL A 145 -0.17 -1.21 -26.82
N GLY A 146 0.91 -1.46 -26.08
CA GLY A 146 1.23 -0.61 -24.94
C GLY A 146 2.60 -0.82 -24.34
N MET A 147 3.03 0.22 -23.62
CA MET A 147 4.25 0.28 -22.83
C MET A 147 3.89 0.42 -21.35
N ASP A 148 4.07 -0.64 -20.58
CA ASP A 148 4.17 -0.58 -19.12
C ASP A 148 5.53 0.00 -18.74
N VAL A 149 5.52 1.31 -18.47
CA VAL A 149 6.72 2.14 -18.46
C VAL A 149 7.67 1.80 -17.32
N ARG A 150 7.18 1.26 -16.20
CA ARG A 150 8.03 0.76 -15.11
C ARG A 150 7.25 -0.19 -14.20
N ASN A 151 7.79 -1.38 -14.01
CA ASN A 151 7.25 -2.37 -13.09
C ASN A 151 7.52 -2.01 -11.62
N GLU A 152 6.48 -2.15 -10.79
CA GLU A 152 6.57 -2.24 -9.32
C GLU A 152 7.43 -1.15 -8.67
N VAL A 153 7.10 0.11 -8.98
CA VAL A 153 7.75 1.26 -8.33
C VAL A 153 7.58 1.16 -6.81
N ARG A 154 8.70 1.21 -6.08
CA ARG A 154 8.78 0.87 -4.65
C ARG A 154 9.94 1.59 -3.97
N THR A 155 9.91 1.59 -2.64
CA THR A 155 10.97 2.16 -1.80
C THR A 155 12.31 1.49 -2.06
N THR A 156 13.36 2.31 -2.20
CA THR A 156 14.75 1.87 -2.33
C THR A 156 15.64 2.65 -1.35
N SER A 157 16.92 2.33 -1.32
CA SER A 157 17.93 3.14 -0.61
C SER A 157 18.08 4.56 -1.18
N LEU A 158 17.67 4.79 -2.43
CA LEU A 158 17.70 6.11 -3.09
C LEU A 158 16.49 6.98 -2.69
N GLY A 159 15.40 6.37 -2.24
CA GLY A 159 14.25 7.09 -1.73
C GLY A 159 12.94 6.33 -1.80
N VAL A 160 11.89 7.00 -1.33
CA VAL A 160 10.51 6.49 -1.34
C VAL A 160 9.76 7.18 -2.47
N PRO A 161 9.31 6.45 -3.52
CA PRO A 161 8.54 7.04 -4.59
C PRO A 161 7.19 7.52 -4.06
N ARG A 162 6.71 8.64 -4.61
CA ARG A 162 5.50 9.33 -4.19
C ARG A 162 4.67 9.70 -5.41
N TRP A 163 3.40 9.99 -5.16
CA TRP A 163 2.48 10.53 -6.16
C TRP A 163 2.33 12.03 -5.91
N GLY A 164 3.32 12.83 -6.33
CA GLY A 164 3.49 14.23 -5.94
C GLY A 164 4.39 14.44 -4.72
N GLY A 165 4.33 15.63 -4.10
CA GLY A 165 5.11 15.98 -2.91
C GLY A 165 6.30 16.92 -3.16
N GLY A 166 6.46 17.42 -4.39
CA GLY A 166 7.37 18.53 -4.74
C GLY A 166 8.81 18.14 -5.08
N ASP A 167 9.24 16.94 -4.72
CA ASP A 167 10.53 16.39 -5.13
C ASP A 167 10.38 15.58 -6.43
N LEU A 168 10.82 16.15 -7.54
CA LEU A 168 10.70 15.53 -8.86
C LEU A 168 11.50 14.22 -8.98
N ALA A 169 12.57 14.03 -8.20
CA ALA A 169 13.33 12.79 -8.22
C ALA A 169 12.54 11.60 -7.65
N LEU A 170 11.48 11.88 -6.85
CA LEU A 170 10.64 10.86 -6.23
C LEU A 170 9.18 10.92 -6.70
N ASP A 171 8.82 11.87 -7.58
CA ASP A 171 7.46 12.05 -8.09
C ASP A 171 7.17 11.13 -9.29
N TRP A 172 6.64 9.94 -9.00
CA TRP A 172 6.36 8.92 -10.01
C TRP A 172 5.46 9.41 -11.16
N PRO A 173 4.34 10.12 -10.91
CA PRO A 173 3.56 10.74 -11.97
C PRO A 173 4.36 11.64 -12.91
N ALA A 174 5.25 12.48 -12.39
CA ALA A 174 6.06 13.36 -13.22
C ALA A 174 6.97 12.55 -14.16
N ALA A 175 7.63 11.52 -13.64
CA ALA A 175 8.45 10.60 -14.44
C ALA A 175 7.63 9.81 -15.46
N ALA A 176 6.44 9.32 -15.08
CA ALA A 176 5.53 8.60 -15.98
C ALA A 176 5.02 9.49 -17.12
N VAL A 177 4.78 10.78 -16.86
CA VAL A 177 4.45 11.75 -17.92
C VAL A 177 5.63 11.94 -18.88
N ALA A 178 6.84 12.10 -18.36
CA ALA A 178 8.04 12.22 -19.18
C ALA A 178 8.24 10.98 -20.06
N ALA A 179 8.07 9.78 -19.49
CA ALA A 179 8.10 8.52 -20.22
C ALA A 179 6.99 8.45 -21.28
N GLY A 180 5.75 8.75 -20.92
CA GLY A 180 4.61 8.72 -21.83
C GLY A 180 4.78 9.64 -23.04
N ARG A 181 5.33 10.84 -22.83
CA ARG A 181 5.66 11.79 -23.90
C ARG A 181 6.73 11.27 -24.85
N ASN A 182 7.79 10.68 -24.29
CA ASN A 182 8.88 10.12 -25.09
C ASN A 182 8.43 8.89 -25.87
N VAL A 183 7.59 8.03 -25.29
CA VAL A 183 6.96 6.90 -26.00
C VAL A 183 6.05 7.41 -27.10
N SER A 184 5.14 8.34 -26.79
CA SER A 184 4.17 8.91 -27.75
C SER A 184 4.82 9.65 -28.91
N ALA A 185 6.04 10.15 -28.74
CA ALA A 185 6.81 10.80 -29.81
C ALA A 185 7.34 9.78 -30.84
N GLU A 186 7.63 8.54 -30.41
CA GLU A 186 8.07 7.46 -31.29
C GLU A 186 6.89 6.68 -31.87
N ASP A 187 5.88 6.39 -31.04
CA ASP A 187 4.65 5.71 -31.42
C ASP A 187 3.43 6.42 -30.80
N PRO A 188 2.66 7.19 -31.59
CA PRO A 188 1.51 7.93 -31.09
C PRO A 188 0.31 7.04 -30.73
N ASP A 189 0.25 5.81 -31.20
CA ASP A 189 -0.89 4.90 -30.98
C ASP A 189 -0.69 4.00 -29.75
N MET A 190 0.54 3.91 -29.23
CA MET A 190 0.88 3.08 -28.08
C MET A 190 0.24 3.59 -26.78
N LEU A 191 -0.42 2.67 -26.04
CA LEU A 191 -0.94 2.97 -24.70
C LEU A 191 0.20 3.12 -23.68
N ILE A 192 0.06 4.08 -22.78
CA ILE A 192 1.01 4.32 -21.69
C ILE A 192 0.45 3.70 -20.41
N ILE A 193 1.02 2.58 -19.99
CA ILE A 193 0.58 1.86 -18.80
C ILE A 193 1.42 2.31 -17.59
N VAL A 194 0.76 2.88 -16.58
CA VAL A 194 1.38 3.48 -15.41
C VAL A 194 1.04 2.67 -14.16
N ALA A 195 2.07 2.12 -13.53
CA ALA A 195 2.00 1.37 -12.28
C ALA A 195 1.57 2.23 -11.08
N GLY A 196 0.99 1.57 -10.09
CA GLY A 196 0.76 2.14 -8.75
C GLY A 196 2.05 2.24 -7.92
N LEU A 197 1.93 2.80 -6.72
CA LEU A 197 3.02 2.81 -5.75
C LEU A 197 3.09 1.49 -4.96
N ASP A 198 4.25 1.27 -4.35
CA ASP A 198 4.54 0.17 -3.42
C ASP A 198 4.26 -1.20 -4.05
N TYR A 199 5.12 -1.58 -5.00
CA TYR A 199 4.98 -2.81 -5.79
C TYR A 199 3.69 -2.84 -6.62
N CYS A 200 3.31 -1.70 -7.20
CA CYS A 200 2.03 -1.51 -7.91
C CYS A 200 0.78 -1.77 -7.05
N ALA A 201 0.88 -1.89 -5.72
CA ALA A 201 -0.26 -2.27 -4.90
C ALA A 201 -1.29 -1.14 -4.72
N PHE A 202 -0.84 0.13 -4.70
CA PHE A 202 -1.72 1.24 -4.30
C PHE A 202 -1.87 2.33 -5.38
N MET A 203 -3.14 2.69 -5.65
CA MET A 203 -3.57 3.76 -6.56
C MET A 203 -4.30 4.91 -5.85
N CYS A 204 -4.23 4.98 -4.52
CA CYS A 204 -5.06 5.89 -3.72
C CYS A 204 -4.87 7.38 -4.06
N HIS A 205 -3.76 7.76 -4.69
CA HIS A 205 -3.46 9.13 -5.10
C HIS A 205 -3.80 9.46 -6.56
N VAL A 206 -4.13 8.46 -7.39
CA VAL A 206 -4.51 8.71 -8.79
C VAL A 206 -5.68 9.68 -8.87
N GLY A 207 -6.71 9.50 -8.03
CA GLY A 207 -7.88 10.39 -8.02
C GLY A 207 -7.58 11.84 -7.62
N LYS A 208 -6.43 12.11 -6.95
CA LYS A 208 -6.02 13.46 -6.57
C LYS A 208 -5.20 14.15 -7.67
N ARG A 209 -4.44 13.39 -8.45
CA ARG A 209 -3.66 13.87 -9.60
C ARG A 209 -3.69 12.83 -10.73
N PRO A 210 -4.80 12.75 -11.48
CA PRO A 210 -4.95 11.80 -12.56
C PRO A 210 -4.25 12.30 -13.83
N ILE A 211 -3.15 11.66 -14.22
CA ILE A 211 -2.34 11.96 -15.42
C ILE A 211 -3.22 12.17 -16.66
N HIS A 212 -4.18 11.27 -16.93
CA HIS A 212 -5.05 11.34 -18.10
C HIS A 212 -5.98 12.58 -18.16
N MET A 213 -6.15 13.30 -17.04
CA MET A 213 -6.92 14.55 -17.00
C MET A 213 -6.01 15.78 -16.86
N THR A 214 -4.83 15.63 -16.26
CA THR A 214 -3.90 16.76 -16.03
C THR A 214 -2.95 16.98 -17.19
N GLU A 215 -2.73 15.97 -18.04
CA GLU A 215 -1.84 16.02 -19.20
C GLU A 215 -2.63 15.82 -20.50
N PRO A 216 -3.06 16.91 -21.17
CA PRO A 216 -3.90 16.82 -22.36
C PRO A 216 -3.28 16.02 -23.50
N ASP A 217 -1.95 16.05 -23.63
CA ASP A 217 -1.21 15.31 -24.65
C ASP A 217 -1.22 13.79 -24.43
N LEU A 218 -1.50 13.31 -23.21
CA LEU A 218 -1.64 11.89 -22.89
C LEU A 218 -3.09 11.46 -22.68
N ALA A 219 -4.06 12.36 -22.89
CA ALA A 219 -5.47 12.07 -22.74
C ALA A 219 -5.89 10.90 -23.66
N GLY A 220 -6.65 9.96 -23.11
CA GLY A 220 -7.12 8.76 -23.83
C GLY A 220 -6.06 7.68 -24.05
N ARG A 221 -4.79 7.90 -23.67
CA ARG A 221 -3.69 6.93 -23.86
C ARG A 221 -3.20 6.27 -22.58
N VAL A 222 -3.54 6.83 -21.42
CA VAL A 222 -3.06 6.32 -20.13
C VAL A 222 -3.94 5.21 -19.59
N VAL A 223 -3.30 4.11 -19.19
CA VAL A 223 -3.92 2.99 -18.47
C VAL A 223 -3.22 2.84 -17.13
N TYR A 224 -3.97 2.74 -16.02
CA TYR A 224 -3.37 2.46 -14.71
C TYR A 224 -3.34 0.96 -14.45
N THR A 225 -2.24 0.46 -13.87
CA THR A 225 -2.09 -0.97 -13.53
C THR A 225 -1.75 -1.19 -12.06
N THR A 226 -2.49 -2.10 -11.42
CA THR A 226 -2.24 -2.56 -10.05
C THR A 226 -1.83 -4.01 -10.04
N HIS A 227 -0.96 -4.38 -9.10
CA HIS A 227 -0.66 -5.79 -8.83
C HIS A 227 -1.39 -6.23 -7.57
N GLU A 228 -1.94 -7.44 -7.60
CA GLU A 228 -2.62 -8.05 -6.46
C GLU A 228 -2.09 -9.47 -6.27
N TYR A 229 -1.67 -9.77 -5.06
CA TYR A 229 -1.09 -11.07 -4.70
C TYR A 229 -1.59 -11.51 -3.32
N PRO A 230 -1.68 -12.83 -3.05
CA PRO A 230 -2.08 -13.39 -1.76
C PRO A 230 -1.41 -12.73 -0.54
N TRP A 231 -0.12 -12.39 -0.63
CA TRP A 231 0.66 -11.77 0.44
C TRP A 231 0.45 -10.27 0.58
N PHE A 232 -0.10 -9.58 -0.42
CA PHE A 232 -0.54 -8.20 -0.24
C PHE A 232 -1.74 -8.18 0.71
N HIS A 233 -2.66 -9.14 0.66
CA HIS A 233 -3.86 -9.14 1.50
C HIS A 233 -3.63 -9.21 3.02
N ALA A 234 -2.41 -9.37 3.54
CA ALA A 234 -2.13 -9.22 4.97
C ALA A 234 -2.64 -7.87 5.51
N HIS A 235 -2.58 -6.80 4.71
CA HIS A 235 -3.14 -5.49 5.08
C HIS A 235 -4.69 -5.50 5.08
N LEU A 236 -5.34 -6.27 4.20
CA LEU A 236 -6.80 -6.43 4.18
C LEU A 236 -7.29 -7.30 5.33
N GLN A 237 -6.61 -8.41 5.60
CA GLN A 237 -6.90 -9.28 6.74
C GLN A 237 -6.68 -8.56 8.06
N SER A 238 -5.59 -7.80 8.20
CA SER A 238 -5.36 -6.99 9.40
C SER A 238 -6.37 -5.84 9.50
N ARG A 239 -6.72 -5.14 8.42
CA ARG A 239 -7.81 -4.13 8.45
C ARG A 239 -9.16 -4.73 8.85
N LEU A 240 -9.51 -5.92 8.35
CA LEU A 240 -10.75 -6.61 8.71
C LEU A 240 -10.73 -7.09 10.16
N PHE A 241 -9.64 -7.74 10.59
CA PHE A 241 -9.49 -8.23 11.96
C PHE A 241 -9.46 -7.08 12.97
N VAL A 242 -8.68 -6.04 12.70
CA VAL A 242 -8.59 -4.84 13.55
C VAL A 242 -9.91 -4.08 13.51
N GLY A 243 -10.55 -3.95 12.34
CA GLY A 243 -11.87 -3.34 12.22
C GLY A 243 -12.94 -4.07 13.04
N LEU A 244 -12.96 -5.40 12.98
CA LEU A 244 -13.85 -6.24 13.78
C LEU A 244 -13.52 -6.14 15.28
N ALA A 245 -12.24 -6.18 15.65
CA ALA A 245 -11.80 -6.01 17.03
C ALA A 245 -12.19 -4.64 17.59
N ILE A 246 -12.07 -3.57 16.80
CA ILE A 246 -12.54 -2.22 17.14
C ILE A 246 -14.05 -2.24 17.39
N GLN A 247 -14.83 -2.83 16.49
CA GLN A 247 -16.30 -2.89 16.61
C GLN A 247 -16.74 -3.68 17.85
N VAL A 248 -16.14 -4.84 18.09
CA VAL A 248 -16.41 -5.68 19.27
C VAL A 248 -16.02 -4.94 20.55
N PHE A 249 -14.84 -4.34 20.59
CA PHE A 249 -14.40 -3.56 21.76
C PHE A 249 -15.32 -2.37 22.03
N ALA A 250 -15.68 -1.61 21.00
CA ALA A 250 -16.64 -0.51 21.14
C ALA A 250 -18.01 -1.00 21.65
N GLY A 251 -18.50 -2.14 21.14
CA GLY A 251 -19.72 -2.78 21.62
C GLY A 251 -19.65 -3.21 23.09
N LEU A 252 -18.57 -3.85 23.51
CA LEU A 252 -18.33 -4.24 24.91
C LEU A 252 -18.26 -3.03 25.83
N MET A 253 -17.61 -1.95 25.40
CA MET A 253 -17.51 -0.71 26.15
C MET A 253 -18.86 0.00 26.28
N ALA A 254 -19.66 0.04 25.21
CA ALA A 254 -21.03 0.55 25.26
C ALA A 254 -21.90 -0.26 26.24
N ALA A 255 -21.82 -1.60 26.20
CA ALA A 255 -22.53 -2.47 27.12
C ALA A 255 -22.09 -2.24 28.59
N LEU A 256 -20.78 -2.11 28.84
CA LEU A 256 -20.25 -1.80 30.17
C LEU A 256 -20.76 -0.46 30.70
N ILE A 257 -20.80 0.58 29.84
CA ILE A 257 -21.36 1.89 30.19
C ILE A 257 -22.84 1.76 30.57
N VAL A 258 -23.63 1.01 29.80
CA VAL A 258 -25.06 0.78 30.09
C VAL A 258 -25.24 0.07 31.43
N VAL A 259 -24.45 -0.98 31.71
CA VAL A 259 -24.50 -1.71 32.99
C VAL A 259 -24.18 -0.79 34.15
N LEU A 260 -23.10 -0.01 34.05
CA LEU A 260 -22.67 0.89 35.13
C LEU A 260 -23.66 2.04 35.34
N ALA A 261 -24.24 2.59 34.26
CA ALA A 261 -25.31 3.58 34.36
C ALA A 261 -26.57 3.00 35.01
N SER A 262 -26.93 1.75 34.68
CA SER A 262 -28.08 1.04 35.26
C SER A 262 -27.88 0.75 36.75
N LEU A 263 -26.69 0.30 37.15
CA LEU A 263 -26.32 0.09 38.56
C LEU A 263 -26.36 1.41 39.35
N ARG A 264 -25.90 2.51 38.74
CA ARG A 264 -25.99 3.85 39.35
C ARG A 264 -27.44 4.31 39.52
N LEU A 265 -28.27 4.15 38.49
CA LEU A 265 -29.69 4.48 38.57
C LEU A 265 -30.39 3.66 39.65
N TRP A 266 -30.09 2.36 39.72
CA TRP A 266 -30.61 1.49 40.77
C TRP A 266 -30.18 1.95 42.16
N ALA A 267 -28.89 2.22 42.37
CA ALA A 267 -28.38 2.73 43.66
C ALA A 267 -29.05 4.07 44.05
N TRP A 268 -29.22 4.98 43.09
CA TRP A 268 -29.93 6.25 43.31
C TRP A 268 -31.41 6.03 43.67
N LEU A 269 -32.10 5.11 43.01
CA LEU A 269 -33.49 4.75 43.33
C LEU A 269 -33.61 4.13 44.74
N GLN A 270 -32.69 3.24 45.12
CA GLN A 270 -32.66 2.64 46.46
C GLN A 270 -32.46 3.70 47.55
N LEU A 271 -31.54 4.64 47.31
CA LEU A 271 -31.36 5.79 48.19
C LEU A 271 -32.66 6.62 48.25
N ARG A 272 -33.26 6.98 47.12
CA ARG A 272 -34.52 7.76 47.13
C ARG A 272 -35.65 7.06 47.89
N LEU A 273 -35.79 5.75 47.73
CA LEU A 273 -36.79 4.94 48.45
C LEU A 273 -36.51 4.89 49.96
N HIS A 274 -35.24 4.78 50.37
CA HIS A 274 -34.85 4.89 51.77
C HIS A 274 -35.22 6.24 52.40
N TRP A 275 -35.13 7.33 51.63
CA TRP A 275 -35.46 8.68 52.10
C TRP A 275 -36.96 9.02 52.00
N ALA A 276 -37.74 8.24 51.24
CA ALA A 276 -39.18 8.40 51.11
C ALA A 276 -39.99 7.63 52.18
N LEU A 277 -39.35 6.73 52.93
CA LEU A 277 -39.97 6.05 54.07
C LEU A 277 -40.04 7.02 55.27
N PRO A 278 -41.20 7.17 55.93
CA PRO A 278 -41.30 7.98 57.13
C PRO A 278 -40.34 7.45 58.20
N PRO A 279 -39.69 8.32 58.99
CA PRO A 279 -38.80 7.88 60.05
C PRO A 279 -39.58 6.97 61.01
N ALA A 280 -38.98 5.81 61.33
CA ALA A 280 -39.53 4.92 62.34
C ALA A 280 -39.74 5.72 63.65
N PRO A 281 -40.88 5.58 64.33
CA PRO A 281 -41.16 6.35 65.53
C PRO A 281 -40.09 6.03 66.59
N GLY A 282 -39.35 7.05 67.03
CA GLY A 282 -38.34 6.94 68.09
C GLY A 282 -36.90 7.32 67.73
N ARG A 283 -36.62 7.95 66.58
CA ARG A 283 -35.30 8.57 66.32
C ARG A 283 -35.40 10.09 66.21
N GLU A 284 -35.22 10.75 67.34
CA GLU A 284 -35.01 12.19 67.41
C GLU A 284 -33.64 12.54 66.82
N CYS A 285 -33.62 13.36 65.77
CA CYS A 285 -32.40 14.08 65.40
C CYS A 285 -32.22 15.22 66.40
N CYS A 286 -31.17 15.15 67.24
CA CYS A 286 -30.86 16.20 68.21
C CYS A 286 -30.71 17.57 67.55
N PRO A 287 -31.30 18.63 68.13
CA PRO A 287 -31.08 19.99 67.68
C PRO A 287 -29.87 20.62 68.41
N VAL A 288 -29.10 21.41 67.64
CA VAL A 288 -28.21 22.53 68.01
C VAL A 288 -26.78 22.27 68.59
N PRO A 289 -25.87 23.27 68.63
CA PRO A 289 -24.60 23.24 67.91
C PRO A 289 -23.38 23.34 68.86
N HIS A 290 -22.16 23.38 68.30
CA HIS A 290 -20.91 23.58 69.04
C HIS A 290 -20.47 22.42 69.96
N SER A 291 -19.90 21.38 69.36
CA SER A 291 -18.59 20.90 69.82
C SER A 291 -18.01 19.96 68.77
N ARG A 292 -16.72 20.18 68.46
CA ARG A 292 -15.92 19.31 67.59
C ARG A 292 -15.65 18.01 68.35
N ARG A 293 -16.62 17.09 68.42
CA ARG A 293 -16.47 15.69 68.87
C ARG A 293 -17.81 14.96 68.69
N CYS A 294 -18.15 14.67 67.44
CA CYS A 294 -19.06 13.59 67.09
C CYS A 294 -18.36 12.72 66.05
N ALA A 295 -17.35 12.00 66.53
CA ALA A 295 -16.91 10.76 65.91
C ALA A 295 -17.51 9.64 66.77
N ALA A 296 -18.02 8.60 66.12
CA ALA A 296 -18.66 7.42 66.72
C ALA A 296 -20.17 7.53 67.03
N ALA A 297 -21.00 7.65 65.99
CA ALA A 297 -22.22 6.84 65.84
C ALA A 297 -22.82 7.06 64.44
N LEU A 298 -22.69 6.02 63.60
CA LEU A 298 -23.11 5.92 62.19
C LEU A 298 -22.44 6.87 61.17
N PRO A 299 -21.73 6.32 60.16
CA PRO A 299 -21.15 7.10 59.07
C PRO A 299 -22.26 7.53 58.10
N CYS A 300 -22.98 8.60 58.44
CA CYS A 300 -23.75 9.32 57.44
C CYS A 300 -22.78 9.79 56.36
N LEU A 301 -23.09 9.43 55.11
CA LEU A 301 -22.39 9.81 53.89
C LEU A 301 -22.32 11.34 53.77
N CYS A 302 -21.40 11.95 54.49
CA CYS A 302 -20.74 13.18 54.08
C CYS A 302 -19.72 12.78 53.02
N THR A 303 -20.19 12.37 51.84
CA THR A 303 -19.38 12.44 50.62
C THR A 303 -19.23 13.92 50.27
N ARG A 304 -18.46 14.65 51.08
CA ARG A 304 -17.64 15.72 50.50
C ARG A 304 -16.78 14.98 49.48
N LEU A 305 -16.93 15.33 48.21
CA LEU A 305 -15.93 15.11 47.17
C LEU A 305 -14.64 15.83 47.62
N LEU A 306 -13.99 15.29 48.65
CA LEU A 306 -12.60 15.57 48.94
C LEU A 306 -11.86 14.81 47.85
N LEU A 307 -11.53 15.54 46.79
CA LEU A 307 -10.50 15.15 45.85
C LEU A 307 -9.25 14.81 46.67
N SER A 308 -9.12 13.54 47.06
CA SER A 308 -7.90 13.04 47.66
C SER A 308 -6.78 13.22 46.63
N SER A 309 -5.53 13.36 47.07
CA SER A 309 -4.39 13.42 46.15
C SER A 309 -4.34 12.21 45.21
N ALA A 310 -4.90 11.06 45.63
CA ALA A 310 -5.09 9.87 44.81
C ALA A 310 -6.15 10.08 43.70
N ASN A 311 -7.29 10.74 43.99
CA ASN A 311 -8.32 11.04 42.98
C ASN A 311 -7.81 12.06 41.94
N ILE A 312 -7.01 13.05 42.36
CA ILE A 312 -6.38 14.01 41.44
C ILE A 312 -5.36 13.28 40.54
N ARG A 313 -4.53 12.41 41.10
CA ARG A 313 -3.61 11.57 40.30
C ARG A 313 -4.35 10.68 39.30
N GLY A 314 -5.44 10.04 39.72
CA GLY A 314 -6.28 9.22 38.85
C GLY A 314 -6.89 9.99 37.68
N LEU A 315 -7.42 11.19 37.95
CA LEU A 315 -7.97 12.08 36.93
C LEU A 315 -6.89 12.62 35.98
N LEU A 316 -5.71 12.96 36.49
CA LEU A 316 -4.58 13.39 35.68
C LEU A 316 -4.08 12.27 34.76
N ILE A 317 -3.98 11.04 35.27
CA ILE A 317 -3.57 9.87 34.47
C ILE A 317 -4.61 9.60 33.37
N ALA A 318 -5.91 9.66 33.69
CA ALA A 318 -6.98 9.48 32.71
C ALA A 318 -6.96 10.58 31.63
N ALA A 319 -6.71 11.84 32.01
CA ALA A 319 -6.59 12.94 31.07
C ALA A 319 -5.40 12.76 30.11
N VAL A 320 -4.25 12.32 30.62
CA VAL A 320 -3.06 12.03 29.79
C VAL A 320 -3.34 10.92 28.78
N TRP A 321 -3.94 9.81 29.21
CA TRP A 321 -4.26 8.71 28.30
C TRP A 321 -5.32 9.09 27.25
N THR A 322 -6.27 9.95 27.60
CA THR A 322 -7.26 10.46 26.65
C THR A 322 -6.59 11.36 25.59
N LEU A 323 -5.67 12.23 26.01
CA LEU A 323 -4.88 13.07 25.09
C LEU A 323 -4.03 12.21 24.15
N LEU A 324 -3.33 11.20 24.67
CA LEU A 324 -2.56 10.26 23.86
C LEU A 324 -3.44 9.52 22.86
N ALA A 325 -4.62 9.08 23.28
CA ALA A 325 -5.56 8.40 22.40
C ALA A 325 -6.06 9.31 21.26
N MET A 326 -6.38 10.58 21.57
CA MET A 326 -6.75 11.57 20.55
C MET A 326 -5.59 11.84 19.58
N CYS A 327 -4.35 11.98 20.08
CA CYS A 327 -3.17 12.16 19.23
C CYS A 327 -2.99 10.97 18.28
N PHE A 328 -3.05 9.74 18.78
CA PHE A 328 -2.93 8.55 17.93
C PHE A 328 -4.07 8.40 16.94
N LEU A 329 -5.30 8.78 17.31
CA LEU A 329 -6.43 8.80 16.38
C LEU A 329 -6.21 9.82 15.25
N VAL A 330 -5.75 11.04 15.57
CA VAL A 330 -5.45 12.07 14.57
C VAL A 330 -4.34 11.62 13.63
N VAL A 331 -3.26 11.03 14.17
CA VAL A 331 -2.17 10.48 13.36
C VAL A 331 -2.68 9.35 12.47
N SER A 332 -3.51 8.45 13.00
CA SER A 332 -4.11 7.37 12.21
C SER A 332 -5.01 7.91 11.09
N LEU A 333 -5.87 8.90 11.38
CA LEU A 333 -6.73 9.55 10.37
C LEU A 333 -5.91 10.25 9.28
N HIS A 334 -4.77 10.83 9.65
CA HIS A 334 -3.84 11.41 8.68
C HIS A 334 -3.20 10.32 7.81
N GLN A 335 -2.77 9.20 8.41
CA GLN A 335 -2.16 8.07 7.70
C GLN A 335 -3.13 7.27 6.84
N ARG A 336 -4.45 7.35 7.07
CA ARG A 336 -5.45 6.80 6.12
C ARG A 336 -5.36 7.41 4.73
N ASN A 337 -4.75 8.60 4.61
CA ASN A 337 -4.52 9.25 3.33
C ASN A 337 -3.20 8.84 2.65
N GLY A 338 -2.38 8.01 3.30
CA GLY A 338 -1.12 7.48 2.76
C GLY A 338 -1.29 6.27 1.84
N CYS A 339 -0.32 6.04 0.96
CA CYS A 339 -0.30 5.00 -0.09
C CYS A 339 0.93 4.09 0.06
N SER A 340 1.03 3.38 1.18
CA SER A 340 2.04 2.34 1.38
C SER A 340 1.61 1.30 2.43
N PHE A 341 2.26 0.15 2.41
CA PHE A 341 2.18 -0.85 3.47
C PHE A 341 2.61 -0.24 4.80
N MET A 342 3.70 0.53 4.83
CA MET A 342 4.19 1.19 6.04
C MET A 342 3.14 2.10 6.68
N GLU A 343 2.53 2.99 5.90
CA GLU A 343 1.48 3.89 6.39
C GLU A 343 0.23 3.12 6.83
N THR A 344 -0.08 2.02 6.15
CA THR A 344 -1.19 1.14 6.56
C THR A 344 -0.91 0.48 7.90
N TYR A 345 0.29 -0.08 8.12
CA TYR A 345 0.67 -0.72 9.38
C TYR A 345 0.76 0.27 10.55
N LEU A 346 1.35 1.44 10.32
CA LEU A 346 1.38 2.51 11.31
C LEU A 346 -0.04 2.97 11.66
N GLY A 347 -0.91 3.13 10.66
CA GLY A 347 -2.30 3.55 10.87
C GLY A 347 -3.09 2.55 11.73
N ILE A 348 -2.83 1.25 11.52
CA ILE A 348 -3.35 0.16 12.36
C ILE A 348 -2.80 0.25 13.78
N GLY A 349 -1.48 0.37 13.93
CA GLY A 349 -0.81 0.45 15.23
C GLY A 349 -1.31 1.63 16.08
N PHE A 350 -1.42 2.81 15.47
CA PHE A 350 -1.94 3.99 16.16
C PHE A 350 -3.43 3.86 16.50
N SER A 351 -4.24 3.24 15.64
CA SER A 351 -5.64 2.94 15.99
C SER A 351 -5.74 2.04 17.23
N ALA A 352 -4.90 1.01 17.30
CA ALA A 352 -4.87 0.09 18.44
C ALA A 352 -4.42 0.82 19.73
N LEU A 353 -3.38 1.65 19.66
CA LEU A 353 -2.92 2.45 20.80
C LEU A 353 -3.99 3.46 21.27
N ALA A 354 -4.71 4.08 20.34
CA ALA A 354 -5.80 4.99 20.67
C ALA A 354 -6.92 4.28 21.45
N MET A 355 -7.30 3.08 21.01
CA MET A 355 -8.28 2.27 21.74
C MET A 355 -7.82 1.89 23.14
N ILE A 356 -6.57 1.43 23.29
CA ILE A 356 -6.01 1.05 24.59
C ILE A 356 -6.00 2.25 25.54
N GLY A 357 -5.51 3.41 25.08
CA GLY A 357 -5.49 4.64 25.86
C GLY A 357 -6.90 5.10 26.28
N GLY A 358 -7.86 5.07 25.35
CA GLY A 358 -9.26 5.38 25.65
C GLY A 358 -9.88 4.41 26.67
N GLY A 359 -9.59 3.12 26.55
CA GLY A 359 -10.04 2.09 27.49
C GLY A 359 -9.48 2.27 28.90
N ILE A 360 -8.18 2.53 29.04
CA ILE A 360 -7.52 2.83 30.33
C ILE A 360 -8.16 4.06 30.96
N SER A 361 -8.40 5.11 30.16
CA SER A 361 -9.02 6.35 30.64
C SER A 361 -10.42 6.12 31.19
N LEU A 362 -11.25 5.34 30.48
CA LEU A 362 -12.60 5.01 30.95
C LEU A 362 -12.56 4.19 32.25
N LEU A 363 -11.70 3.17 32.32
CA LEU A 363 -11.57 2.34 33.53
C LEU A 363 -11.13 3.14 34.75
N GLN A 364 -10.20 4.08 34.57
CA GLN A 364 -9.78 4.98 35.65
C GLN A 364 -10.89 5.94 36.05
N TRP A 365 -11.60 6.54 35.08
CA TRP A 365 -12.74 7.40 35.37
C TRP A 365 -13.84 6.65 36.14
N LEU A 366 -14.14 5.42 35.77
CA LEU A 366 -15.11 4.57 36.46
C LEU A 366 -14.67 4.20 37.89
N ARG A 367 -13.36 4.00 38.12
CA ARG A 367 -12.81 3.69 39.44
C ARG A 367 -12.78 4.87 40.40
N PHE A 368 -12.57 6.09 39.90
CA PHE A 368 -12.40 7.30 40.73
C PHE A 368 -13.63 8.23 40.74
N GLY A 369 -14.58 8.02 39.82
CA GLY A 369 -15.87 8.71 39.80
C GLY A 369 -16.99 7.99 40.56
N ALA A 370 -16.67 6.89 41.26
CA ALA A 370 -17.49 6.23 42.28
C ALA A 370 -16.99 6.67 43.67
#